data_AF-A0A9N9ZLH6-F1
#
_entry.id   AF-A0A9N9ZLH6-F1
#
_cell.length_a   1.000
_cell.length_b   1.000
_cell.length_c   1.000
_cell.angle_alpha   90.00
_cell.angle_beta   90.00
_cell.angle_gamma   90.00
#
_symmetry.space_group_name_H-M   'P 1'
#
loop_
_entity.id
_entity.type
_entity.pdbx_description
1 polymer ?
#
loop_
_entity_poly.entity_id
_entity_poly.type
_entity_poly.pdbx_seq_one_letter_code
_entity_poly.pdbx_strand_id
1 'polypeptide(L)'
;MAWEYFWVDTCCIDKSNHTEHTEAIYCMFRWYQNAAACYVWFNRGWALEELLAPSQVIFFSSDGQRLGDKKSLQREIRERTNIPVGALEGTSLSTFNVDKRMS
;
A
#
# COMPACT_ATOMS: atom_id res chain seq x y z
N MET A 1 -23.03 6.01 9.90
CA MET A 1 -22.23 7.25 10.08
C MET A 1 -20.85 6.99 9.49
N ALA A 2 -20.34 7.98 8.75
CA ALA A 2 -18.98 8.14 8.21
C ALA A 2 -18.49 7.17 7.11
N TRP A 3 -18.76 7.53 5.84
CA TRP A 3 -17.86 7.26 4.72
C TRP A 3 -17.80 8.54 3.89
N GLU A 4 -17.03 9.53 4.34
CA GLU A 4 -17.07 10.86 3.72
C GLU A 4 -16.18 10.97 2.47
N TYR A 5 -15.16 10.12 2.29
CA TYR A 5 -14.35 10.09 1.07
C TYR A 5 -13.77 8.68 0.85
N PHE A 6 -14.01 8.07 -0.31
CA PHE A 6 -13.35 6.85 -0.78
C PHE A 6 -12.62 7.15 -2.09
N TRP A 7 -11.33 6.87 -2.16
CA TRP A 7 -10.47 7.26 -3.29
C TRP A 7 -10.21 6.05 -4.20
N VAL A 8 -10.35 6.23 -5.51
CA VAL A 8 -10.14 5.22 -6.56
C VAL A 8 -9.30 5.90 -7.65
N ASP A 9 -8.01 5.61 -7.72
CA ASP A 9 -7.07 6.51 -8.41
C ASP A 9 -6.41 5.95 -9.66
N THR A 10 -6.16 4.65 -9.72
CA THR A 10 -5.24 4.12 -10.74
C THR A 10 -5.81 4.18 -12.16
N CYS A 11 -7.11 4.41 -12.32
CA CYS A 11 -7.77 4.57 -13.61
C CYS A 11 -7.69 5.98 -14.19
N CYS A 12 -7.26 6.98 -13.41
CA CYS A 12 -7.27 8.40 -13.82
C CYS A 12 -5.87 8.98 -14.10
N ILE A 13 -4.79 8.20 -13.94
CA ILE A 13 -3.41 8.63 -14.18
C ILE A 13 -3.02 8.29 -15.62
N ASP A 14 -2.60 9.27 -16.42
CA ASP A 14 -2.00 8.99 -17.72
C ASP A 14 -0.58 8.40 -17.56
N LYS A 15 -0.48 7.08 -17.76
CA LYS A 15 0.79 6.34 -17.66
C LYS A 15 1.73 6.58 -18.85
N SER A 16 1.25 7.18 -19.95
CA SER A 16 2.08 7.52 -21.10
C SER A 16 2.86 8.83 -20.89
N ASN A 17 2.39 9.68 -19.97
CA ASN A 17 3.06 10.91 -19.58
C ASN A 17 3.90 10.68 -18.31
N HIS A 18 5.22 10.56 -18.48
CA HIS A 18 6.14 10.25 -17.37
C HIS A 18 6.10 11.29 -16.24
N THR A 19 5.92 12.57 -16.58
CA THR A 19 5.87 13.66 -15.59
C THR A 19 4.60 13.56 -14.75
N GLU A 20 3.44 13.43 -15.39
CA GLU A 20 2.16 13.27 -14.69
C GLU A 20 2.15 12.01 -13.83
N HIS A 21 2.63 10.89 -14.37
CA HIS A 21 2.73 9.63 -13.65
C HIS A 21 3.61 9.76 -12.38
N THR A 22 4.76 10.42 -12.50
CA THR A 22 5.69 10.62 -11.37
C THR A 22 5.10 11.54 -10.32
N GLU A 23 4.52 12.67 -10.72
CA GLU A 23 3.87 13.62 -9.81
C GLU A 23 2.66 13.02 -9.09
N ALA A 24 1.87 12.21 -9.80
CA ALA A 24 0.75 11.48 -9.22
C ALA A 24 1.24 10.52 -8.12
N ILE A 25 2.28 9.70 -8.41
CA ILE A 25 2.86 8.79 -7.42
C ILE A 25 3.39 9.56 -6.18
N TYR A 26 4.12 10.66 -6.39
CA TYR A 26 4.61 11.47 -5.27
C TYR A 26 3.48 12.05 -4.42
N CYS A 27 2.41 12.53 -5.07
CA CYS A 27 1.23 13.01 -4.37
C CYS A 27 0.61 11.87 -3.56
N MET A 28 0.29 10.74 -4.20
CA MET A 28 -0.31 9.56 -3.54
C MET A 28 0.48 9.14 -2.32
N PHE A 29 1.80 8.99 -2.46
CA PHE A 29 2.67 8.60 -1.34
C PHE A 29 2.54 9.58 -0.18
N ARG A 30 2.55 10.89 -0.45
CA ARG A 30 2.38 11.93 0.57
C ARG A 30 1.00 11.86 1.24
N TRP A 31 -0.08 11.61 0.49
CA TRP A 31 -1.42 11.46 1.06
C TRP A 31 -1.51 10.24 1.97
N TYR A 32 -1.03 9.08 1.49
CA TYR A 32 -1.00 7.84 2.27
C TYR A 32 -0.15 7.97 3.52
N GLN A 33 1.01 8.62 3.45
CA GLN A 33 1.89 8.85 4.59
C GLN A 33 1.23 9.70 5.69
N ASN A 34 0.39 10.67 5.30
CA ASN A 34 -0.31 11.55 6.25
C ASN A 34 -1.67 11.00 6.70
N ALA A 35 -2.13 9.87 6.15
CA ALA A 35 -3.39 9.27 6.54
C ALA A 35 -3.28 8.62 7.92
N ALA A 36 -4.32 8.77 8.75
CA ALA A 36 -4.40 8.14 10.06
C ALA A 36 -4.53 6.61 9.95
N ALA A 37 -5.27 6.13 8.94
CA ALA A 37 -5.41 4.73 8.61
C ALA A 37 -5.84 4.57 7.14
N CYS A 38 -5.41 3.48 6.50
CA CYS A 38 -5.86 3.07 5.18
C CYS A 38 -6.62 1.75 5.24
N TYR A 39 -7.71 1.65 4.47
CA TYR A 39 -8.59 0.48 4.42
C TYR A 39 -8.47 -0.16 3.04
N VAL A 40 -8.12 -1.45 3.00
CA VAL A 40 -7.83 -2.14 1.74
C VAL A 40 -8.47 -3.52 1.68
N TRP A 41 -8.93 -3.89 0.49
CA TRP A 41 -9.42 -5.24 0.21
C TRP A 41 -8.26 -6.19 -0.07
N PHE A 42 -8.27 -7.35 0.60
CA PHE A 42 -7.13 -8.26 0.59
C PHE A 42 -6.95 -9.09 -0.70
N ASN A 43 -7.93 -9.08 -1.59
CA ASN A 43 -7.91 -9.88 -2.83
C ASN A 43 -7.62 -9.06 -4.10
N ARG A 44 -7.28 -7.77 -3.99
CA ARG A 44 -6.77 -6.99 -5.13
C ARG A 44 -5.24 -6.95 -5.09
N GLY A 45 -4.60 -6.92 -6.26
CA GLY A 45 -3.20 -6.53 -6.34
C GLY A 45 -3.04 -5.09 -5.84
N TRP A 46 -2.00 -4.84 -5.04
CA TRP A 46 -1.75 -3.55 -4.41
C TRP A 46 -0.53 -2.87 -5.02
N ALA A 47 -0.56 -1.55 -5.08
CA ALA A 47 0.67 -0.79 -5.32
C ALA A 47 1.49 -0.74 -4.02
N LEU A 48 2.82 -0.74 -4.14
CA LEU A 48 3.74 -0.74 -2.99
C LEU A 48 3.52 0.49 -2.09
N GLU A 49 3.11 1.60 -2.68
CA GLU A 49 2.81 2.86 -2.02
C GLU A 49 1.60 2.72 -1.08
N GLU A 50 0.54 2.01 -1.50
CA GLU A 50 -0.68 1.81 -0.71
C GLU A 50 -0.41 0.99 0.56
N LEU A 51 0.57 0.08 0.50
CA LEU A 51 0.93 -0.79 1.60
C LEU A 51 1.98 -0.16 2.52
N LEU A 52 3.02 0.45 1.95
CA LEU A 52 4.20 0.90 2.70
C LEU A 52 4.11 2.34 3.20
N ALA A 53 3.43 3.23 2.48
CA ALA A 53 3.41 4.65 2.84
C ALA A 53 2.62 4.94 4.13
N PRO A 54 1.43 4.36 4.39
CA PRO A 54 0.67 4.67 5.60
C PRO A 54 1.30 4.07 6.86
N SER A 55 1.16 4.73 8.00
CA SER A 55 1.58 4.15 9.29
C SER A 55 0.71 2.96 9.71
N GLN A 56 -0.59 3.00 9.39
CA GLN A 56 -1.56 1.95 9.69
C GLN A 56 -2.35 1.57 8.43
N VAL A 57 -2.50 0.26 8.21
CA VAL A 57 -3.32 -0.30 7.14
C VAL A 57 -4.16 -1.42 7.75
N ILE A 58 -5.47 -1.41 7.48
CA ILE A 58 -6.44 -2.39 7.93
C ILE A 58 -7.00 -3.13 6.72
N PHE A 59 -6.93 -4.46 6.78
CA PHE A 59 -7.32 -5.34 5.69
C PHE A 59 -8.73 -5.88 5.89
N PHE A 60 -9.48 -5.92 4.80
CA PHE A 60 -10.83 -6.45 4.74
C PHE A 60 -10.95 -7.52 3.66
N SER A 61 -11.81 -8.50 3.92
CA SER A 61 -12.28 -9.46 2.92
C SER A 61 -13.30 -8.80 1.99
N SER A 62 -13.62 -9.46 0.87
CA SER A 62 -14.63 -8.96 -0.10
C SER A 62 -16.03 -8.80 0.50
N ASP A 63 -16.36 -9.60 1.51
CA ASP A 63 -17.59 -9.53 2.30
C ASP A 63 -17.54 -8.49 3.44
N GLY A 64 -16.45 -7.73 3.56
CA GLY A 64 -16.32 -6.64 4.54
C GLY A 64 -15.90 -7.09 5.94
N GLN A 65 -15.45 -8.34 6.10
CA GLN A 65 -14.88 -8.81 7.37
C GLN A 65 -13.47 -8.25 7.55
N ARG A 66 -13.18 -7.67 8.72
CA ARG A 66 -11.82 -7.27 9.07
C ARG A 66 -10.94 -8.52 9.20
N LEU A 67 -9.89 -8.58 8.39
CA LEU A 67 -8.89 -9.65 8.39
C LEU A 67 -7.74 -9.37 9.35
N GLY A 68 -7.36 -8.11 9.51
CA GLY A 68 -6.24 -7.73 10.38
C GLY A 68 -5.59 -6.41 9.98
N ASP A 69 -4.37 -6.19 10.47
CA ASP A 69 -3.51 -5.07 10.12
C ASP A 69 -2.14 -5.56 9.60
N LYS A 70 -1.25 -4.63 9.25
CA LYS A 70 0.09 -4.95 8.72
C LYS A 70 0.91 -5.84 9.65
N LYS A 71 0.81 -5.65 10.96
CA LYS A 71 1.59 -6.44 11.92
C LYS A 71 0.98 -7.83 12.08
N SER A 72 -0.35 -7.92 12.18
CA SER A 72 -1.02 -9.21 12.36
C SER A 72 -0.92 -10.10 11.13
N LEU A 73 -0.84 -9.52 9.92
CA LEU A 73 -0.80 -10.24 8.64
C LEU A 73 0.58 -10.22 7.97
N GLN A 74 1.65 -9.86 8.69
CA GLN A 74 2.98 -9.69 8.12
C GLN A 74 3.50 -10.92 7.35
N ARG A 75 3.17 -12.12 7.83
CA ARG A 75 3.61 -13.38 7.22
C ARG A 75 2.83 -13.63 5.94
N GLU A 76 1.51 -13.51 5.98
CA GLU A 76 0.63 -13.70 4.84
C GLU A 76 0.93 -12.67 3.73
N ILE A 77 1.21 -11.42 4.11
CA ILE A 77 1.64 -10.36 3.18
C ILE A 77 2.97 -10.74 2.53
N ARG A 78 3.97 -11.15 3.32
CA ARG A 78 5.26 -11.60 2.79
C ARG A 78 5.12 -12.79 1.85
N GLU A 79 4.31 -13.79 2.19
CA GLU A 79 4.10 -14.98 1.37
C GLU A 79 3.44 -14.65 0.02
N ARG A 80 2.56 -13.65 -0.02
CA ARG A 80 1.86 -13.24 -1.25
C ARG A 80 2.62 -12.23 -2.10
N THR A 81 3.41 -11.36 -1.48
CA THR A 81 4.04 -10.20 -2.15
C THR A 81 5.55 -10.27 -2.23
N ASN A 82 6.17 -11.22 -1.52
CA ASN A 82 7.62 -11.29 -1.27
C ASN A 82 8.22 -10.06 -0.55
N ILE A 83 7.40 -9.10 -0.11
CA ILE A 83 7.86 -7.93 0.62
C ILE A 83 8.48 -8.38 1.96
N PRO A 84 9.74 -7.99 2.26
CA PRO A 84 10.35 -8.30 3.53
C PRO A 84 9.55 -7.69 4.70
N VAL A 85 9.39 -8.47 5.78
CA VAL A 85 8.68 -8.00 6.99
C VAL A 85 9.26 -6.68 7.52
N GLY A 86 10.58 -6.51 7.50
CA GLY A 86 11.22 -5.26 7.93
C GLY A 86 10.75 -4.03 7.14
N ALA A 87 10.38 -4.18 5.86
CA ALA A 87 9.82 -3.09 5.07
C ALA A 87 8.40 -2.72 5.55
N LEU A 88 7.59 -3.70 5.94
CA LEU A 88 6.26 -3.47 6.54
C LEU A 88 6.35 -2.77 7.91
N GLU A 89 7.46 -2.94 8.61
CA GLU A 89 7.76 -2.29 9.89
C GLU A 89 8.36 -0.88 9.74
N GLY A 90 8.61 -0.43 8.51
CA GLY A 90 9.16 0.91 8.23
C GLY A 90 10.68 0.97 8.21
N THR A 91 11.38 -0.17 8.13
CA THR A 91 12.83 -0.17 7.87
C THR A 91 13.09 0.48 6.51
N SER A 92 14.09 1.36 6.44
CA SER A 92 14.45 2.05 5.20
C SER A 92 14.60 1.06 4.05
N LEU A 93 13.94 1.34 2.93
CA LEU A 93 13.98 0.47 1.76
C LEU A 93 15.39 0.33 1.17
N SER A 94 16.28 1.31 1.40
CA SER A 94 17.69 1.27 1.01
C SER A 94 18.48 0.13 1.65
N THR A 95 17.97 -0.46 2.74
CA THR A 95 18.60 -1.58 3.45
C THR A 95 18.33 -2.93 2.77
N PHE A 96 17.35 -3.00 1.86
CA PHE A 96 17.01 -4.23 1.16
C PHE A 96 17.69 -4.26 -0.22
N ASN A 97 18.34 -5.37 -0.53
CA ASN A 97 19.03 -5.58 -1.80
C ASN A 97 18.04 -5.44 -2.98
N VAL A 98 18.48 -4.91 -4.12
CA VAL A 98 17.61 -4.62 -5.28
C VAL A 98 16.90 -5.87 -5.78
N ASP A 99 17.59 -7.01 -5.75
CA ASP A 99 17.03 -8.33 -6.12
C ASP A 99 15.88 -8.77 -5.20
N LYS A 100 15.86 -8.31 -3.94
CA LYS A 100 14.76 -8.54 -2.99
C LYS A 100 13.60 -7.53 -3.14
N ARG A 101 13.79 -6.44 -3.90
CA ARG A 101 12.78 -5.40 -4.14
C ARG A 101 11.96 -5.66 -5.41
N MET A 102 12.42 -6.54 -6.30
CA MET A 102 11.86 -6.77 -7.64
C MET A 102 11.48 -8.25 -7.93
N SER A 103 11.40 -9.11 -6.91
CA SER A 103 11.11 -10.54 -7.06
C SER A 103 9.80 -10.97 -6.41
#